data_AF-A0A376KMS4-F1
#
_entry.id   AF-A0A376KMS4-F1
#
_cell.length_a   1.000
_cell.length_b   1.000
_cell.length_c   1.000
_cell.angle_alpha   90.00
_cell.angle_beta   90.00
_cell.angle_gamma   90.00
#
_symmetry.space_group_name_H-M   'P 1'
#
loop_
_entity.id
_entity.type
_entity.pdbx_description
1 polymer ?
#
loop_
_entity_poly.entity_id
_entity_poly.type
_entity_poly.pdbx_seq_one_letter_code
_entity_poly.pdbx_strand_id
1 'polypeptide(L)' 'MVVVVTENVPPRLRGRLAIWLLEVRAGVYVGDTSKRIREMIWQQITQLAGCGNVVMAWATNTESGF' A
#
# COMPACT_ATOMS: atom_id res chain seq x y z
N MET A 1 6.42 -5.97 -7.76
CA MET A 1 5.69 -4.69 -7.86
C MET A 1 4.44 -4.68 -6.99
N VAL A 2 4.21 -3.61 -6.24
CA VAL A 2 3.00 -3.34 -5.44
C VAL A 2 2.56 -1.88 -5.64
N VAL A 3 1.24 -1.68 -5.67
CA VAL A 3 0.59 -0.37 -5.73
C VAL A 3 -0.40 -0.28 -4.58
N VAL A 4 -0.35 0.81 -3.81
CA VAL A 4 -1.31 1.11 -2.74
C VAL A 4 -2.00 2.43 -3.05
N VAL A 5 -3.32 2.43 -3.06
CA VAL A 5 -4.15 3.63 -3.23
C VAL A 5 -4.93 3.86 -1.94
N THR A 6 -4.86 5.07 -1.40
CA THR A 6 -5.51 5.45 -0.15
C THR A 6 -6.43 6.65 -0.32
N GLU A 7 -7.59 6.60 0.31
CA GLU A 7 -8.58 7.69 0.34
C GLU A 7 -9.03 7.96 1.78
N ASN A 8 -9.10 9.24 2.18
CA ASN A 8 -9.54 9.66 3.52
C ASN A 8 -8.80 8.99 4.71
N VAL A 9 -7.53 8.61 4.51
CA VAL A 9 -6.72 7.98 5.56
C VAL A 9 -6.00 9.01 6.46
N PRO A 10 -5.77 8.70 7.75
CA PRO A 10 -5.02 9.55 8.65
C PRO A 10 -3.59 9.85 8.15
N PRO A 11 -3.03 11.06 8.40
CA PRO A 11 -1.67 11.42 7.97
C PRO A 11 -0.56 10.46 8.44
N ARG A 12 -0.74 9.83 9.61
CA ARG A 12 0.18 8.81 10.14
C ARG A 12 0.33 7.60 9.22
N LEU A 13 -0.72 7.19 8.51
CA LEU A 13 -0.64 6.08 7.55
C LEU A 13 0.14 6.51 6.30
N ARG A 14 -0.05 7.74 5.81
CA ARG A 14 0.69 8.27 4.66
C ARG A 14 2.20 8.26 4.91
N GLY A 15 2.62 8.83 6.03
CA GLY A 15 4.04 8.83 6.43
C GLY A 15 4.59 7.41 6.65
N ARG A 16 3.76 6.49 7.17
CA ARG A 16 4.14 5.08 7.34
C ARG A 16 4.36 4.37 6.00
N LEU A 17 3.50 4.59 5.00
CA LEU A 17 3.65 3.99 3.66
C LEU A 17 4.88 4.53 2.92
N ALA A 18 5.17 5.82 3.08
CA ALA A 18 6.33 6.48 2.48
C ALA A 18 7.70 5.94 2.95
N ILE A 19 7.75 5.14 4.02
CA ILE A 19 8.98 4.47 4.48
C ILE A 19 9.43 3.38 3.48
N TRP A 20 8.48 2.73 2.80
CA TRP A 20 8.78 1.58 1.91
C TRP A 20 8.43 1.85 0.45
N LEU A 21 7.45 2.73 0.20
CA LEU A 21 6.88 2.96 -1.12
C LEU A 21 7.05 4.42 -1.52
N LEU A 22 7.23 4.66 -2.82
CA LEU A 22 7.30 6.00 -3.38
C LEU A 22 5.89 6.55 -3.62
N GLU A 23 5.57 7.72 -3.07
CA GLU A 23 4.32 8.42 -3.35
C GLU A 23 4.43 9.18 -4.69
N VAL A 24 3.78 8.67 -5.73
CA VAL A 24 3.83 9.25 -7.10
C VAL A 24 2.71 10.25 -7.37
N ARG A 25 1.61 10.14 -6.61
CA ARG A 25 0.49 11.09 -6.53
C ARG A 25 -0.07 11.04 -5.11
N ALA A 26 -0.83 12.06 -4.71
CA ALA A 26 -1.47 12.10 -3.40
C ALA A 26 -2.26 10.81 -3.13
N GLY A 27 -1.81 10.04 -2.14
CA GLY A 27 -2.43 8.77 -1.78
C GLY A 27 -2.16 7.60 -2.74
N VAL A 28 -1.25 7.74 -3.71
CA VAL A 28 -0.85 6.67 -4.64
C VAL A 28 0.62 6.33 -4.43
N TYR A 29 0.86 5.12 -3.95
CA TYR A 29 2.18 4.62 -3.59
C TYR A 29 2.57 3.44 -4.47
N VAL A 30 3.82 3.43 -4.96
CA VAL A 30 4.35 2.36 -5.81
C VAL A 30 5.68 1.87 -5.23
N GLY A 31 5.92 0.56 -5.31
CA GLY A 31 7.22 -0.01 -4.93
C GLY A 31 7.40 -1.43 -5.45
N ASP A 32 8.59 -1.98 -5.21
CA ASP A 32 8.88 -3.39 -5.44
C ASP A 32 9.30 -4.06 -4.13
N THR A 33 8.49 -5.00 -3.66
CA THR A 33 8.61 -5.57 -2.32
C THR A 33 8.38 -7.07 -2.36
N SER A 34 9.08 -7.82 -1.51
CA SER A 34 8.79 -9.24 -1.30
C SER A 34 7.42 -9.47 -0.65
N LYS A 35 6.91 -10.70 -0.71
CA LYS A 35 5.64 -11.11 -0.07
C LYS A 35 5.60 -10.74 1.42
N ARG A 36 6.69 -10.97 2.16
CA ARG A 36 6.79 -10.67 3.60
C ARG A 36 6.64 -9.18 3.88
N ILE A 37 7.31 -8.33 3.11
CA ILE A 37 7.21 -6.88 3.27
C ILE A 37 5.82 -6.39 2.88
N ARG A 38 5.23 -6.94 1.82
CA ARG A 38 3.85 -6.63 1.42
C ARG A 38 2.84 -6.97 2.51
N GLU A 39 2.94 -8.15 3.13
CA GLU A 39 2.05 -8.56 4.23
C GLU A 39 2.21 -7.66 5.47
N MET A 40 3.45 -7.25 5.79
CA MET A 40 3.71 -6.29 6.86
C MET A 40 3.09 -4.91 6.54
N ILE A 41 3.22 -4.42 5.30
CA ILE A 41 2.57 -3.19 4.84
C ILE A 41 1.06 -3.29 5.02
N TRP A 42 0.47 -4.43 4.64
CA TRP A 42 -0.97 -4.67 4.80
C TRP A 42 -1.40 -4.61 6.26
N GLN A 43 -0.67 -5.24 7.18
CA GLN A 43 -0.96 -5.15 8.61
C GLN A 43 -0.96 -3.70 9.13
N GLN A 44 0.00 -2.89 8.69
CA GLN A 44 0.06 -1.47 9.05
C GLN A 44 -1.14 -0.68 8.51
N ILE A 45 -1.54 -0.94 7.26
CA ILE A 45 -2.73 -0.35 6.65
C ILE A 45 -3.97 -0.68 7.48
N THR A 46 -4.21 -1.95 7.78
CA THR A 46 -5.41 -2.40 8.51
C THR A 46 -5.50 -1.79 9.91
N GLN A 47 -4.36 -1.54 10.57
CA GLN A 47 -4.32 -0.92 11.90
C GLN A 47 -4.49 0.60 11.87
N LEU A 48 -4.07 1.27 10.79
CA LEU A 48 -3.94 2.72 10.76
C LEU A 48 -4.91 3.44 9.83
N ALA A 49 -5.63 2.72 8.96
CA ALA A 49 -6.55 3.30 7.97
C ALA A 49 -7.73 4.06 8.60
N GLY A 50 -8.15 3.69 9.81
CA GLY A 50 -9.29 4.32 10.48
C GLY A 50 -10.57 4.13 9.67
N CYS A 51 -11.28 5.22 9.37
CA CYS A 51 -12.47 5.22 8.51
C CYS A 51 -12.15 5.45 7.01
N GLY A 52 -10.88 5.51 6.65
CA GLY A 52 -10.44 5.67 5.27
C GLY A 52 -10.47 4.34 4.50
N ASN A 53 -10.39 4.44 3.18
CA ASN A 53 -10.37 3.29 2.28
C ASN A 53 -8.97 3.08 1.71
N VAL A 54 -8.57 1.82 1.56
CA VAL A 54 -7.28 1.47 0.98
C VAL A 54 -7.44 0.27 0.05
N VAL A 55 -6.84 0.36 -1.13
CA VAL A 55 -6.70 -0.74 -2.08
C VAL A 55 -5.22 -1.05 -2.25
N MET A 56 -4.88 -2.34 -2.28
CA MET A 56 -3.55 -2.81 -2.64
C MET A 56 -3.65 -3.79 -3.81
N ALA A 57 -2.88 -3.52 -4.86
CA ALA A 57 -2.65 -4.44 -5.97
C ALA A 57 -1.17 -4.79 -6.03
N TRP A 58 -0.83 -6.01 -6.45
CA TRP A 58 0.55 -6.43 -6.60
C TRP A 58 0.68 -7.42 -7.74
N ALA A 59 1.86 -7.51 -8.34
CA ALA A 59 2.10 -8.46 -9.42
C ALA A 59 2.15 -9.91 -8.90
N THR A 60 1.54 -10.83 -9.65
CA THR A 60 1.58 -12.28 -9.40
C THR A 60 1.83 -13.06 -10.69
N ASN A 61 2.15 -14.35 -10.57
CA ASN A 61 2.31 -15.25 -11.72
C ASN A 61 0.99 -15.98 -12.07
N THR A 62 -0.13 -15.28 -11.93
CA THR A 62 -1.46 -15.76 -12.34
C THR A 62 -1.79 -15.24 -13.73
N GLU A 63 -2.87 -15.73 -14.35
CA GLU A 63 -3.28 -15.33 -15.71
C GLU A 63 -3.50 -13.81 -15.84
N SER A 64 -4.14 -13.19 -14.84
CA SER A 64 -4.37 -11.74 -14.83
C SER A 64 -3.10 -10.92 -14.57
N GLY A 65 -2.04 -11.53 -14.04
CA GLY A 65 -0.77 -10.88 -13.72
C GLY A 65 -0.74 -10.06 -12.42
N PHE A 66 -1.85 -10.01 -11.67
CA PHE A 66 -1.96 -9.34 -10.37
C PHE A 66 -2.82 -10.13 -9.40
#